data_AF-A0A8C5A7L8-F1
#
_entry.id   AF-A0A8C5A7L8-F1
#
_cell.length_a   1.000
_cell.length_b   1.000
_cell.length_c   1.000
_cell.angle_alpha   90.00
_cell.angle_beta   90.00
_cell.angle_gamma   90.00
#
_symmetry.space_group_name_H-M   'P 1'
#
loop_
_entity.id
_entity.type
_entity.pdbx_description
1 polymer ?
#
loop_
_entity_poly.entity_id
_entity_poly.type
_entity_poly.pdbx_seq_one_letter_code
_entity_poly.pdbx_strand_id
1 'polypeptide(L)'
;SPLQQETELCLPPWRRSLGCHHDNLSPCHPVTMSPCHPVTMSPCHPVTMWPCHPVTIWPCHPVTLSLCHPVTIWPCHPVTLSQCHPVTMSPCHPVTMWPCHPVTLSPWHHVTLSQCHPVTMWPCHPGTMSPCHHVTLSPCHHVALSPCHPVTMSPCHPVNMSQCHPVTMSPCHPVTMSTCGPVTLSPCHPVTLSPCHHVTLSPCHPVTLSPCHHVTLSPCHPVTMSPCGPVTLSPCHPVTMSPCHPVTLSPCHH
;
A
#
# COMPACT_ATOMS: atom_id res chain seq x y z
N SER A 1 -44.95 -15.78 -1.00
CA SER A 1 -44.17 -16.11 0.20
C SER A 1 -43.56 -17.49 0.05
N PRO A 2 -42.23 -17.59 0.12
CA PRO A 2 -41.62 -18.51 1.07
C PRO A 2 -40.86 -17.69 2.13
N LEU A 3 -41.09 -18.03 3.39
CA LEU A 3 -40.39 -17.46 4.54
C LEU A 3 -38.90 -17.83 4.44
N GLN A 4 -38.02 -16.83 4.39
CA GLN A 4 -36.61 -16.99 4.72
C GLN A 4 -36.51 -17.33 6.22
N GLN A 5 -35.96 -18.49 6.53
CA GLN A 5 -35.76 -18.95 7.90
C GLN A 5 -34.34 -18.59 8.31
N GLU A 6 -34.17 -17.43 8.95
CA GLU A 6 -32.92 -17.04 9.61
C GLU A 6 -32.71 -17.94 10.82
N THR A 7 -31.67 -18.76 10.80
CA THR A 7 -31.36 -19.66 11.91
C THR A 7 -30.22 -19.04 12.73
N GLU A 8 -30.55 -18.32 13.82
CA GLU A 8 -29.55 -17.89 14.81
C GLU A 8 -29.10 -19.10 15.65
N LEU A 9 -27.87 -19.56 15.45
CA LEU A 9 -27.28 -20.67 16.22
C LEU A 9 -26.13 -20.16 17.10
N CYS A 10 -26.39 -19.96 18.39
CA CYS A 10 -25.36 -19.86 19.43
C CYS A 10 -25.02 -21.26 19.97
N LEU A 11 -23.90 -21.87 19.55
CA LEU A 11 -23.49 -23.21 20.00
C LEU A 11 -22.03 -23.24 20.52
N PRO A 12 -21.71 -24.09 21.53
CA PRO A 12 -20.47 -24.04 22.33
C PRO A 12 -19.21 -24.60 21.59
N PRO A 13 -18.00 -24.40 22.14
CA PRO A 13 -16.76 -24.32 21.35
C PRO A 13 -16.07 -25.68 21.21
N TRP A 14 -16.57 -26.56 20.34
CA TRP A 14 -15.77 -27.69 19.86
C TRP A 14 -16.02 -27.95 18.37
N ARG A 15 -14.90 -28.02 17.61
CA ARG A 15 -14.74 -28.28 16.17
C ARG A 15 -16.02 -28.63 15.41
N ARG A 16 -16.53 -27.66 14.66
CA ARG A 16 -17.45 -27.90 13.54
C ARG A 16 -16.67 -27.83 12.23
N SER A 17 -16.24 -28.97 11.71
CA SER A 17 -16.04 -29.10 10.26
C SER A 17 -17.43 -29.24 9.63
N LEU A 18 -18.15 -28.12 9.49
CA LEU A 18 -19.40 -28.08 8.76
C LEU A 18 -19.11 -27.66 7.32
N GLY A 19 -19.54 -28.48 6.36
CA GLY A 19 -19.75 -28.02 5.00
C GLY A 19 -21.04 -27.20 5.00
N CYS A 20 -20.91 -25.90 4.72
CA CYS A 20 -21.97 -24.92 4.93
C CYS A 20 -22.51 -24.41 3.59
N HIS A 21 -23.85 -24.42 3.45
CA HIS A 21 -24.58 -23.78 2.35
C HIS A 21 -25.49 -22.68 2.92
N HIS A 22 -25.01 -21.45 2.86
CA HIS A 22 -25.63 -20.17 3.24
C HIS A 22 -25.97 -20.02 4.74
N ASP A 23 -24.98 -19.64 5.55
CA ASP A 23 -25.14 -19.43 6.99
C ASP A 23 -25.05 -17.94 7.38
N ASN A 24 -25.96 -17.53 8.27
CA ASN A 24 -25.93 -16.24 8.98
C ASN A 24 -25.67 -16.50 10.47
N LEU A 25 -24.49 -16.14 10.97
CA LEU A 25 -24.10 -16.39 12.36
C LEU A 25 -24.15 -15.08 13.19
N SER A 26 -24.75 -15.17 14.37
CA SER A 26 -24.89 -14.11 15.40
C SER A 26 -23.98 -14.45 16.60
N PRO A 27 -23.65 -13.53 17.53
CA PRO A 27 -22.33 -13.45 18.15
C PRO A 27 -21.78 -14.77 18.73
N CYS A 28 -20.66 -15.22 18.16
CA CYS A 28 -20.08 -16.54 18.43
C CYS A 28 -18.67 -16.48 19.02
N HIS A 29 -18.40 -17.45 19.90
CA HIS A 29 -17.08 -17.86 20.40
C HIS A 29 -16.37 -18.76 19.34
N PRO A 30 -15.05 -19.06 19.45
CA PRO A 30 -14.17 -19.32 18.31
C PRO A 30 -14.74 -20.20 17.20
N VAL A 31 -14.74 -19.67 15.98
CA VAL A 31 -15.30 -20.32 14.79
C VAL A 31 -14.18 -20.78 13.88
N THR A 32 -14.17 -22.08 13.56
CA THR A 32 -13.33 -22.64 12.49
C THR A 32 -14.25 -23.31 11.48
N MET A 33 -14.15 -22.94 10.20
CA MET A 33 -15.01 -23.48 9.14
C MET A 33 -14.20 -23.89 7.91
N SER A 34 -14.65 -24.97 7.25
CA SER A 34 -14.04 -25.50 6.02
C SER A 34 -14.88 -26.58 5.34
N PRO A 35 -15.10 -26.56 4.00
CA PRO A 35 -15.28 -25.45 3.06
C PRO A 35 -16.72 -24.90 3.07
N CYS A 36 -16.92 -23.64 2.66
CA CYS A 36 -18.24 -22.97 2.80
C CYS A 36 -18.66 -22.15 1.58
N HIS A 37 -19.98 -22.09 1.34
CA HIS A 37 -20.62 -21.26 0.33
C HIS A 37 -21.85 -20.54 0.90
N PRO A 38 -22.17 -19.31 0.47
CA PRO A 38 -21.79 -18.02 1.08
C PRO A 38 -21.85 -17.95 2.61
N VAL A 39 -21.09 -17.04 3.23
CA VAL A 39 -21.12 -16.80 4.68
C VAL A 39 -21.29 -15.31 5.02
N THR A 40 -22.24 -15.01 5.90
CA THR A 40 -22.37 -13.70 6.55
C THR A 40 -22.26 -13.87 8.07
N MET A 41 -21.42 -13.07 8.72
CA MET A 41 -21.23 -13.13 10.18
C MET A 41 -21.38 -11.76 10.82
N SER A 42 -22.02 -11.74 11.99
CA SER A 42 -22.20 -10.58 12.88
C SER A 42 -21.57 -10.90 14.27
N PRO A 43 -21.20 -9.89 15.09
CA PRO A 43 -19.93 -9.80 15.80
C PRO A 43 -19.34 -11.08 16.41
N CYS A 44 -18.14 -11.50 15.99
CA CYS A 44 -17.54 -12.78 16.41
C CYS A 44 -16.14 -12.65 17.02
N HIS A 45 -15.78 -13.61 17.89
CA HIS A 45 -14.46 -13.73 18.50
C HIS A 45 -14.00 -15.19 18.64
N PRO A 46 -12.79 -15.59 18.18
CA PRO A 46 -12.10 -15.42 16.88
C PRO A 46 -12.69 -16.20 15.69
N VAL A 47 -12.23 -15.90 14.46
CA VAL A 47 -12.66 -16.59 13.23
C VAL A 47 -11.47 -17.12 12.41
N THR A 48 -11.54 -18.38 11.98
CA THR A 48 -10.62 -18.99 11.01
C THR A 48 -11.39 -19.71 9.91
N MET A 49 -11.14 -19.41 8.63
CA MET A 49 -11.85 -20.06 7.51
C MET A 49 -10.92 -20.45 6.36
N TRP A 50 -11.17 -21.63 5.79
CA TRP A 50 -10.42 -22.22 4.68
C TRP A 50 -11.37 -23.01 3.77
N PRO A 51 -11.09 -23.12 2.46
CA PRO A 51 -11.62 -22.30 1.36
C PRO A 51 -13.09 -21.84 1.49
N CYS A 52 -13.42 -20.64 0.99
CA CYS A 52 -14.79 -20.07 1.05
C CYS A 52 -15.17 -19.23 -0.17
N HIS A 53 -16.45 -19.28 -0.57
CA HIS A 53 -17.00 -18.43 -1.63
C HIS A 53 -18.47 -18.03 -1.42
N PRO A 54 -18.86 -16.74 -1.28
CA PRO A 54 -18.17 -15.52 -0.81
C PRO A 54 -18.24 -15.32 0.73
N VAL A 55 -17.51 -14.33 1.27
CA VAL A 55 -17.47 -14.01 2.71
C VAL A 55 -17.75 -12.52 2.97
N THR A 56 -18.69 -12.25 3.89
CA THR A 56 -18.92 -10.90 4.47
C THR A 56 -18.86 -10.95 6.00
N ILE A 57 -18.00 -10.14 6.61
CA ILE A 57 -17.77 -10.12 8.07
C ILE A 57 -18.05 -8.73 8.63
N TRP A 58 -18.91 -8.66 9.65
CA TRP A 58 -19.17 -7.49 10.51
C TRP A 58 -18.41 -7.62 11.84
N PRO A 59 -18.24 -6.56 12.64
CA PRO A 59 -17.09 -6.37 13.51
C PRO A 59 -16.58 -7.59 14.30
N CYS A 60 -15.32 -7.98 14.09
CA CYS A 60 -14.74 -9.19 14.66
C CYS A 60 -13.36 -8.97 15.29
N HIS A 61 -13.01 -9.82 16.27
CA HIS A 61 -11.63 -9.89 16.76
C HIS A 61 -11.21 -11.32 17.13
N PRO A 62 -10.08 -11.87 16.65
CA PRO A 62 -9.37 -11.71 15.36
C PRO A 62 -9.90 -12.56 14.20
N VAL A 63 -9.42 -12.31 12.97
CA VAL A 63 -9.83 -13.03 11.73
C VAL A 63 -8.63 -13.59 10.95
N THR A 64 -8.69 -14.87 10.54
CA THR A 64 -7.72 -15.50 9.61
C THR A 64 -8.44 -16.22 8.47
N LEU A 65 -8.23 -15.78 7.23
CA LEU A 65 -8.86 -16.40 6.04
C LEU A 65 -7.82 -16.88 5.03
N SER A 66 -8.13 -18.00 4.37
CA SER A 66 -7.32 -18.54 3.27
C SER A 66 -8.20 -19.01 2.11
N LEU A 67 -7.73 -18.87 0.87
CA LEU A 67 -8.38 -19.39 -0.34
C LEU A 67 -9.85 -18.92 -0.49
N CYS A 68 -10.05 -17.59 -0.42
CA CYS A 68 -11.40 -17.01 -0.43
C CYS A 68 -11.68 -16.19 -1.69
N HIS A 69 -12.86 -16.39 -2.30
CA HIS A 69 -13.33 -15.51 -3.39
C HIS A 69 -14.82 -15.18 -3.30
N PRO A 70 -15.26 -13.90 -3.30
CA PRO A 70 -14.66 -12.65 -2.77
C PRO A 70 -14.73 -12.50 -1.23
N VAL A 71 -14.00 -11.51 -0.69
CA VAL A 71 -13.98 -11.15 0.74
C VAL A 71 -14.34 -9.68 0.97
N THR A 72 -15.32 -9.41 1.83
CA THR A 72 -15.64 -8.07 2.34
C THR A 72 -15.61 -8.05 3.86
N ILE A 73 -14.80 -7.17 4.46
CA ILE A 73 -14.64 -7.07 5.92
C ILE A 73 -14.95 -5.64 6.40
N TRP A 74 -15.79 -5.52 7.42
CA TRP A 74 -16.10 -4.30 8.17
C TRP A 74 -15.50 -4.38 9.58
N PRO A 75 -15.39 -3.28 10.35
CA PRO A 75 -14.26 -3.02 11.24
C PRO A 75 -13.80 -4.19 12.13
N CYS A 76 -12.55 -4.62 12.00
CA CYS A 76 -12.00 -5.77 12.74
C CYS A 76 -10.65 -5.46 13.41
N HIS A 77 -10.26 -6.25 14.41
CA HIS A 77 -8.89 -6.25 14.90
C HIS A 77 -8.43 -7.62 15.43
N PRO A 78 -7.25 -8.15 15.05
CA PRO A 78 -6.47 -8.10 13.80
C PRO A 78 -7.03 -8.99 12.65
N VAL A 79 -6.50 -8.82 11.42
CA VAL A 79 -6.86 -9.62 10.23
C VAL A 79 -5.62 -10.18 9.51
N THR A 80 -5.67 -11.48 9.15
CA THR A 80 -4.69 -12.15 8.27
C THR A 80 -5.40 -12.81 7.09
N LEU A 81 -5.00 -12.50 5.86
CA LEU A 81 -5.58 -13.07 4.64
C LEU A 81 -4.50 -13.73 3.76
N SER A 82 -4.80 -14.92 3.22
CA SER A 82 -3.96 -15.58 2.23
C SER A 82 -4.73 -16.02 0.98
N GLN A 83 -4.19 -15.77 -0.22
CA GLN A 83 -4.72 -16.26 -1.50
C GLN A 83 -6.17 -15.84 -1.77
N CYS A 84 -6.48 -14.55 -1.53
CA CYS A 84 -7.84 -14.03 -1.61
C CYS A 84 -8.07 -13.20 -2.88
N HIS A 85 -9.26 -13.33 -3.48
CA HIS A 85 -9.61 -12.64 -4.74
C HIS A 85 -11.10 -12.33 -4.87
N PRO A 86 -11.54 -11.08 -5.11
CA PRO A 86 -11.01 -9.80 -4.62
C PRO A 86 -11.17 -9.61 -3.10
N VAL A 87 -10.44 -8.63 -2.54
CA VAL A 87 -10.54 -8.20 -1.13
C VAL A 87 -10.95 -6.73 -1.05
N THR A 88 -12.04 -6.45 -0.33
CA THR A 88 -12.44 -5.09 0.05
C THR A 88 -12.58 -5.01 1.56
N MET A 89 -11.96 -4.02 2.19
CA MET A 89 -12.09 -3.87 3.63
C MET A 89 -12.37 -2.42 4.04
N SER A 90 -13.11 -2.26 5.16
CA SER A 90 -13.34 -1.00 5.88
C SER A 90 -13.04 -1.13 7.39
N PRO A 91 -12.67 -0.05 8.09
CA PRO A 91 -11.43 0.09 8.88
C PRO A 91 -11.05 -1.05 9.85
N CYS A 92 -9.87 -1.68 9.68
CA CYS A 92 -9.34 -2.70 10.63
C CYS A 92 -7.88 -2.43 11.02
N HIS A 93 -7.48 -2.86 12.22
CA HIS A 93 -6.08 -2.73 12.70
C HIS A 93 -5.62 -3.97 13.48
N PRO A 94 -4.40 -4.49 13.30
CA PRO A 94 -3.54 -4.49 12.11
C PRO A 94 -3.98 -5.50 11.02
N VAL A 95 -3.42 -5.37 9.82
CA VAL A 95 -3.69 -6.24 8.65
C VAL A 95 -2.42 -6.83 8.06
N THR A 96 -2.44 -8.14 7.78
CA THR A 96 -1.40 -8.84 7.01
C THR A 96 -2.02 -9.60 5.84
N MET A 97 -1.47 -9.44 4.64
CA MET A 97 -1.97 -10.12 3.43
C MET A 97 -0.85 -10.76 2.60
N TRP A 98 -1.10 -12.00 2.14
CA TRP A 98 -0.23 -12.78 1.27
C TRP A 98 -1.00 -13.43 0.12
N PRO A 99 -0.38 -13.59 -1.04
CA PRO A 99 -0.91 -13.23 -2.36
C PRO A 99 -2.40 -12.85 -2.45
N CYS A 100 -2.72 -11.63 -2.87
CA CYS A 100 -4.12 -11.17 -2.99
C CYS A 100 -4.33 -10.34 -4.27
N HIS A 101 -5.46 -10.57 -4.94
CA HIS A 101 -5.76 -9.93 -6.22
C HIS A 101 -7.27 -9.68 -6.44
N PRO A 102 -7.74 -8.46 -6.74
CA PRO A 102 -7.27 -7.12 -6.35
C PRO A 102 -7.54 -6.81 -4.86
N VAL A 103 -6.90 -5.75 -4.35
CA VAL A 103 -7.03 -5.28 -2.96
C VAL A 103 -7.47 -3.81 -2.91
N THR A 104 -8.57 -3.54 -2.19
CA THR A 104 -9.03 -2.18 -1.88
C THR A 104 -9.24 -2.00 -0.37
N LEU A 105 -8.58 -1.00 0.20
CA LEU A 105 -8.58 -0.75 1.64
C LEU A 105 -9.02 0.69 1.95
N SER A 106 -9.98 0.88 2.87
CA SER A 106 -10.34 2.22 3.38
C SER A 106 -10.84 2.32 4.85
N PRO A 107 -10.32 3.14 5.80
CA PRO A 107 -8.96 3.54 6.28
C PRO A 107 -8.28 2.56 7.28
N TRP A 108 -6.95 2.64 7.52
CA TRP A 108 -6.21 1.62 8.32
C TRP A 108 -5.03 2.14 9.15
N HIS A 109 -4.68 1.37 10.19
CA HIS A 109 -3.49 1.48 11.02
C HIS A 109 -2.74 0.12 11.02
N HIS A 110 -1.51 0.13 10.56
CA HIS A 110 -0.57 -0.97 10.33
C HIS A 110 -1.01 -2.01 9.30
N VAL A 111 -0.39 -1.94 8.12
CA VAL A 111 -0.59 -2.91 7.03
C VAL A 111 0.71 -3.52 6.54
N THR A 112 0.73 -4.84 6.37
CA THR A 112 1.81 -5.57 5.67
C THR A 112 1.22 -6.29 4.47
N LEU A 113 1.61 -5.92 3.26
CA LEU A 113 1.18 -6.55 2.02
C LEU A 113 2.36 -7.23 1.33
N SER A 114 2.13 -8.40 0.77
CA SER A 114 3.15 -9.01 -0.08
C SER A 114 2.52 -9.82 -1.20
N GLN A 115 3.11 -9.69 -2.40
CA GLN A 115 2.64 -10.28 -3.65
C GLN A 115 1.19 -9.87 -4.01
N CYS A 116 0.91 -8.56 -3.97
CA CYS A 116 -0.44 -8.03 -4.19
C CYS A 116 -0.55 -7.24 -5.50
N HIS A 117 -1.58 -7.53 -6.30
CA HIS A 117 -1.81 -6.91 -7.62
C HIS A 117 -3.31 -6.80 -7.95
N PRO A 118 -3.85 -5.65 -8.39
CA PRO A 118 -3.50 -4.27 -8.04
C PRO A 118 -3.86 -3.90 -6.60
N VAL A 119 -3.27 -2.82 -6.08
CA VAL A 119 -3.49 -2.32 -4.71
C VAL A 119 -3.95 -0.86 -4.73
N THR A 120 -5.10 -0.58 -4.12
CA THR A 120 -5.59 0.78 -3.87
C THR A 120 -5.85 0.98 -2.37
N MET A 121 -5.28 2.02 -1.78
CA MET A 121 -5.44 2.31 -0.36
C MET A 121 -5.79 3.77 -0.11
N TRP A 122 -6.74 3.98 0.79
CA TRP A 122 -7.19 5.30 1.24
C TRP A 122 -7.45 5.33 2.74
N PRO A 123 -7.22 6.47 3.42
CA PRO A 123 -5.99 6.77 4.16
C PRO A 123 -5.29 5.60 4.88
N CYS A 124 -3.96 5.59 4.92
CA CYS A 124 -3.19 4.56 5.64
C CYS A 124 -2.06 5.11 6.53
N HIS A 125 -1.81 4.43 7.66
CA HIS A 125 -0.74 4.71 8.61
C HIS A 125 -0.16 3.40 9.14
N PRO A 126 1.12 3.33 9.52
CA PRO A 126 2.25 2.82 8.72
C PRO A 126 1.96 1.60 7.83
N GLY A 127 2.63 1.52 6.67
CA GLY A 127 2.47 0.40 5.73
C GLY A 127 3.78 -0.12 5.14
N THR A 128 3.92 -1.44 5.07
CA THR A 128 5.00 -2.14 4.37
C THR A 128 4.42 -2.97 3.21
N MET A 129 5.02 -2.86 2.02
CA MET A 129 4.58 -3.65 0.87
C MET A 129 5.74 -4.21 0.08
N SER A 130 5.70 -5.52 -0.20
CA SER A 130 6.80 -6.21 -0.86
C SER A 130 6.47 -7.61 -1.41
N PRO A 131 6.58 -7.93 -2.71
CA PRO A 131 6.49 -7.10 -3.91
C PRO A 131 5.04 -6.72 -4.26
N CYS A 132 4.82 -5.64 -5.02
CA CYS A 132 3.49 -5.22 -5.48
C CYS A 132 3.49 -4.71 -6.93
N HIS A 133 2.34 -4.83 -7.60
CA HIS A 133 2.13 -4.27 -8.94
C HIS A 133 0.92 -3.36 -8.93
N HIS A 134 1.05 -2.19 -9.59
CA HIS A 134 0.06 -1.11 -9.61
C HIS A 134 -0.41 -0.69 -8.21
N VAL A 135 0.33 0.21 -7.59
CA VAL A 135 0.03 0.74 -6.25
C VAL A 135 -0.46 2.17 -6.35
N THR A 136 -1.66 2.43 -5.81
CA THR A 136 -2.22 3.78 -5.64
C THR A 136 -2.53 4.05 -4.17
N LEU A 137 -1.86 5.04 -3.57
CA LEU A 137 -2.05 5.42 -2.17
C LEU A 137 -2.47 6.87 -2.04
N SER A 138 -3.49 7.14 -1.22
CA SER A 138 -3.92 8.52 -0.97
C SER A 138 -4.84 8.65 0.25
N PRO A 139 -4.58 9.54 1.22
CA PRO A 139 -3.30 9.99 1.78
C PRO A 139 -2.58 8.86 2.55
N CYS A 140 -1.26 8.95 2.75
CA CYS A 140 -0.54 7.93 3.51
C CYS A 140 0.53 8.47 4.45
N HIS A 141 0.77 7.75 5.55
CA HIS A 141 1.85 8.03 6.48
C HIS A 141 2.74 6.83 6.75
N HIS A 142 4.06 7.06 6.78
CA HIS A 142 5.13 6.07 6.94
C HIS A 142 4.95 4.84 6.03
N VAL A 143 5.42 4.97 4.79
CA VAL A 143 5.31 3.89 3.80
C VAL A 143 6.69 3.36 3.41
N ALA A 144 6.83 2.02 3.42
CA ALA A 144 7.99 1.33 2.86
C ALA A 144 7.56 0.40 1.71
N LEU A 145 8.16 0.58 0.52
CA LEU A 145 7.88 -0.20 -0.69
C LEU A 145 9.14 -0.88 -1.23
N SER A 146 9.07 -2.18 -1.52
CA SER A 146 10.19 -2.91 -2.12
C SER A 146 9.80 -4.31 -2.61
N PRO A 147 10.02 -4.73 -3.87
CA PRO A 147 10.01 -4.01 -5.15
C PRO A 147 8.58 -3.64 -5.60
N CYS A 148 8.41 -2.60 -6.43
CA CYS A 148 7.08 -2.16 -6.88
C CYS A 148 7.04 -1.61 -8.32
N HIS A 149 5.99 -1.97 -9.07
CA HIS A 149 5.79 -1.50 -10.46
C HIS A 149 4.31 -1.37 -10.88
N PRO A 150 3.80 -0.22 -11.35
CA PRO A 150 4.12 1.19 -11.07
C PRO A 150 3.56 1.70 -9.72
N VAL A 151 3.97 2.89 -9.28
CA VAL A 151 3.53 3.52 -8.02
C VAL A 151 3.03 4.95 -8.23
N THR A 152 1.85 5.27 -7.70
CA THR A 152 1.30 6.63 -7.61
C THR A 152 0.88 6.95 -6.17
N MET A 153 1.34 8.07 -5.61
CA MET A 153 1.03 8.45 -4.24
C MET A 153 0.71 9.93 -4.09
N SER A 154 -0.33 10.25 -3.31
CA SER A 154 -0.76 11.63 -3.10
C SER A 154 -1.71 11.81 -1.91
N PRO A 155 -1.50 12.72 -0.94
CA PRO A 155 -0.26 13.14 -0.27
C PRO A 155 0.42 12.03 0.54
N CYS A 156 1.73 12.15 0.85
CA CYS A 156 2.46 11.13 1.62
C CYS A 156 3.54 11.63 2.61
N HIS A 157 3.59 11.04 3.82
CA HIS A 157 4.54 11.42 4.88
C HIS A 157 4.99 10.33 5.87
N PRO A 158 6.29 10.02 6.07
CA PRO A 158 7.42 9.82 5.16
C PRO A 158 7.29 8.62 4.20
N VAL A 159 8.17 8.54 3.20
CA VAL A 159 8.24 7.41 2.25
C VAL A 159 9.66 6.90 2.04
N ASN A 160 9.83 5.57 2.08
CA ASN A 160 11.06 4.89 1.68
C ASN A 160 10.76 3.85 0.59
N MET A 161 11.53 3.87 -0.50
CA MET A 161 11.35 2.90 -1.59
C MET A 161 12.67 2.33 -2.09
N SER A 162 12.63 1.08 -2.55
CA SER A 162 13.74 0.44 -3.24
C SER A 162 13.23 -0.36 -4.44
N GLN A 163 13.97 -0.37 -5.54
CA GLN A 163 13.65 -1.17 -6.74
C GLN A 163 12.24 -0.86 -7.30
N CYS A 164 12.00 0.41 -7.66
CA CYS A 164 10.68 0.88 -8.10
C CYS A 164 10.70 1.52 -9.48
N HIS A 165 9.80 1.08 -10.38
CA HIS A 165 9.67 1.60 -11.74
C HIS A 165 8.22 1.58 -12.26
N PRO A 166 7.69 2.63 -12.89
CA PRO A 166 7.88 4.08 -12.65
C PRO A 166 7.20 4.58 -11.36
N VAL A 167 7.59 5.78 -10.89
CA VAL A 167 7.10 6.40 -9.64
C VAL A 167 6.63 7.84 -9.88
N THR A 168 5.42 8.15 -9.42
CA THR A 168 4.88 9.52 -9.36
C THR A 168 4.39 9.84 -7.95
N MET A 169 4.81 10.98 -7.39
CA MET A 169 4.34 11.43 -6.08
C MET A 169 3.99 12.91 -6.05
N SER A 170 2.89 13.24 -5.37
CA SER A 170 2.46 14.61 -5.19
C SER A 170 1.40 14.83 -4.09
N PRO A 171 1.59 15.70 -3.08
CA PRO A 171 2.82 16.22 -2.45
C PRO A 171 3.47 15.23 -1.47
N CYS A 172 4.76 15.39 -1.14
CA CYS A 172 5.49 14.40 -0.33
C CYS A 172 6.53 14.95 0.68
N HIS A 173 6.51 14.46 1.95
CA HIS A 173 7.52 14.84 2.97
C HIS A 173 7.85 13.74 3.99
N PRO A 174 9.12 13.37 4.24
CA PRO A 174 10.31 13.27 3.37
C PRO A 174 10.29 12.01 2.48
N VAL A 175 11.20 11.96 1.49
CA VAL A 175 11.35 10.82 0.57
C VAL A 175 12.78 10.32 0.49
N THR A 176 12.93 8.99 0.62
CA THR A 176 14.16 8.26 0.28
C THR A 176 13.87 7.21 -0.76
N MET A 177 14.66 7.15 -1.82
CA MET A 177 14.54 6.12 -2.85
C MET A 177 15.87 5.52 -3.25
N SER A 178 15.85 4.22 -3.51
CA SER A 178 16.98 3.49 -4.06
C SER A 178 16.63 2.67 -5.29
N THR A 179 17.58 2.58 -6.23
CA THR A 179 17.45 1.82 -7.49
C THR A 179 16.12 2.04 -8.20
N CYS A 180 15.87 3.29 -8.62
CA CYS A 180 14.60 3.69 -9.23
C CYS A 180 14.73 4.07 -10.71
N GLY A 181 13.59 4.03 -11.38
CA GLY A 181 13.48 4.22 -12.83
C GLY A 181 13.08 5.66 -13.13
N PRO A 182 12.09 5.88 -14.00
CA PRO A 182 11.45 7.18 -14.11
C PRO A 182 10.79 7.58 -12.78
N VAL A 183 11.19 8.75 -12.29
CA VAL A 183 10.71 9.36 -11.04
C VAL A 183 10.22 10.78 -11.33
N THR A 184 8.97 11.07 -10.95
CA THR A 184 8.41 12.43 -10.98
C THR A 184 7.87 12.81 -9.60
N LEU A 185 8.46 13.85 -8.98
CA LEU A 185 8.07 14.32 -7.65
C LEU A 185 7.64 15.79 -7.68
N SER A 186 6.49 16.08 -7.09
CA SER A 186 5.95 17.45 -7.07
C SER A 186 4.85 17.70 -6.05
N PRO A 187 4.89 18.72 -5.17
CA PRO A 187 6.04 19.31 -4.47
C PRO A 187 6.55 18.39 -3.34
N CYS A 188 7.86 18.45 -3.03
CA CYS A 188 8.45 17.51 -2.05
C CYS A 188 9.57 18.05 -1.16
N HIS A 189 9.57 17.72 0.13
CA HIS A 189 10.59 18.17 1.11
C HIS A 189 10.90 17.13 2.20
N PRO A 190 12.17 16.84 2.54
CA PRO A 190 13.37 16.64 1.72
C PRO A 190 13.31 15.39 0.81
N VAL A 191 14.25 15.29 -0.14
CA VAL A 191 14.38 14.17 -1.09
C VAL A 191 15.81 13.63 -1.14
N THR A 192 15.98 12.31 -1.04
CA THR A 192 17.25 11.59 -1.24
C THR A 192 17.07 10.46 -2.24
N LEU A 193 17.80 10.47 -3.37
CA LEU A 193 17.70 9.47 -4.44
C LEU A 193 19.04 8.79 -4.73
N SER A 194 19.07 7.46 -4.74
CA SER A 194 20.31 6.71 -4.98
C SER A 194 20.17 5.20 -5.31
N PRO A 195 20.55 4.69 -6.49
CA PRO A 195 20.73 5.30 -7.82
C PRO A 195 19.41 5.47 -8.60
N CYS A 196 19.36 6.35 -9.61
CA CYS A 196 18.16 6.58 -10.45
C CYS A 196 18.47 6.83 -11.95
N HIS A 197 17.53 6.53 -12.86
CA HIS A 197 17.74 6.66 -14.32
C HIS A 197 17.08 7.86 -15.02
N HIS A 198 15.94 8.35 -14.53
CA HIS A 198 15.29 9.56 -15.04
C HIS A 198 14.57 10.25 -13.89
N VAL A 199 14.97 11.48 -13.58
CA VAL A 199 14.46 12.20 -12.41
C VAL A 199 13.92 13.55 -12.83
N THR A 200 12.65 13.81 -12.50
CA THR A 200 12.02 15.13 -12.60
C THR A 200 11.53 15.57 -11.23
N LEU A 201 12.07 16.67 -10.71
CA LEU A 201 11.71 17.23 -9.40
C LEU A 201 11.22 18.66 -9.54
N SER A 202 10.03 18.96 -9.00
CA SER A 202 9.44 20.29 -9.11
C SER A 202 8.29 20.55 -8.14
N PRO A 203 8.29 21.59 -7.30
CA PRO A 203 9.39 22.22 -6.58
C PRO A 203 9.88 21.34 -5.39
N CYS A 204 11.16 21.41 -5.01
CA CYS A 204 11.73 20.54 -3.96
C CYS A 204 12.73 21.22 -3.00
N HIS A 205 12.71 20.82 -1.72
CA HIS A 205 13.57 21.40 -0.68
C HIS A 205 13.92 20.43 0.47
N PRO A 206 15.19 20.22 0.86
CA PRO A 206 16.41 20.04 0.06
C PRO A 206 16.40 18.75 -0.79
N VAL A 207 17.36 18.63 -1.71
CA VAL A 207 17.55 17.47 -2.60
C VAL A 207 18.98 16.94 -2.56
N THR A 208 19.12 15.61 -2.41
CA THR A 208 20.39 14.87 -2.54
C THR A 208 20.26 13.77 -3.61
N LEU A 209 21.11 13.79 -4.62
CA LEU A 209 21.13 12.82 -5.73
C LEU A 209 22.47 12.10 -5.83
N SER A 210 22.46 10.77 -5.85
CA SER A 210 23.69 9.99 -6.04
C SER A 210 23.53 8.51 -6.39
N PRO A 211 24.13 7.98 -7.47
CA PRO A 211 24.31 8.51 -8.82
C PRO A 211 22.98 8.57 -9.60
N CYS A 212 22.87 9.48 -10.57
CA CYS A 212 21.66 9.61 -11.41
C CYS A 212 21.98 9.79 -12.90
N HIS A 213 21.17 9.19 -13.78
CA HIS A 213 21.13 9.53 -15.21
C HIS A 213 19.93 10.45 -15.48
N HIS A 214 20.08 11.43 -16.38
CA HIS A 214 19.05 12.40 -16.79
C HIS A 214 18.23 13.03 -15.65
N VAL A 215 18.67 14.20 -15.20
CA VAL A 215 18.03 14.93 -14.11
C VAL A 215 17.46 16.25 -14.62
N THR A 216 16.19 16.52 -14.31
CA THR A 216 15.54 17.82 -14.50
C THR A 216 15.07 18.35 -13.15
N LEU A 217 15.60 19.48 -12.71
CA LEU A 217 15.24 20.13 -11.45
C LEU A 217 14.65 21.50 -11.71
N SER A 218 13.45 21.75 -11.19
CA SER A 218 12.84 23.08 -11.29
C SER A 218 11.68 23.36 -10.34
N PRO A 219 11.68 24.43 -9.53
CA PRO A 219 12.78 25.04 -8.78
C PRO A 219 13.18 24.22 -7.54
N CYS A 220 14.43 24.29 -7.09
CA CYS A 220 14.94 23.50 -5.96
C CYS A 220 15.93 24.24 -5.05
N HIS A 221 15.80 24.07 -3.72
CA HIS A 221 16.70 24.68 -2.73
C HIS A 221 16.90 23.83 -1.46
N PRO A 222 18.13 23.61 -0.98
CA PRO A 222 19.41 23.41 -1.70
C PRO A 222 19.49 22.07 -2.44
N VAL A 223 20.49 21.92 -3.33
CA VAL A 223 20.73 20.70 -4.12
C VAL A 223 22.17 20.20 -3.97
N THR A 224 22.34 18.91 -3.69
CA THR A 224 23.65 18.20 -3.73
C THR A 224 23.59 17.04 -4.72
N MET A 225 24.55 16.98 -5.64
CA MET A 225 24.62 15.96 -6.70
C MET A 225 26.00 15.32 -6.78
N SER A 226 26.04 14.00 -6.94
CA SER A 226 27.28 13.24 -7.10
C SER A 226 27.10 11.94 -7.88
N PRO A 227 28.08 11.55 -8.68
CA PRO A 227 28.11 11.78 -10.13
C PRO A 227 26.75 11.67 -10.84
N CYS A 228 26.49 12.58 -11.79
CA CYS A 228 25.28 12.53 -12.61
C CYS A 228 25.58 12.59 -14.11
N GLY A 229 24.69 12.02 -14.93
CA GLY A 229 24.70 12.18 -16.38
C GLY A 229 24.20 13.58 -16.81
N PRO A 230 23.42 13.69 -17.89
CA PRO A 230 22.84 14.96 -18.32
C PRO A 230 21.98 15.61 -17.22
N VAL A 231 22.21 16.88 -16.91
CA VAL A 231 21.45 17.64 -15.92
C VAL A 231 20.90 18.93 -16.52
N THR A 232 19.62 19.21 -16.27
CA THR A 232 18.96 20.49 -16.58
C THR A 232 18.48 21.12 -15.27
N LEU A 233 18.96 22.34 -14.98
CA LEU A 233 18.59 23.11 -13.79
C LEU A 233 17.85 24.40 -14.16
N SER A 234 16.76 24.69 -13.46
CA SER A 234 15.98 25.92 -13.68
C SER A 234 15.16 26.35 -12.46
N PRO A 235 15.31 27.58 -11.98
CA PRO A 235 16.37 28.04 -11.05
C PRO A 235 16.59 27.14 -9.82
N CYS A 236 17.84 27.02 -9.34
CA CYS A 236 18.20 26.23 -8.14
C CYS A 236 19.30 26.90 -7.33
N HIS A 237 19.16 27.00 -5.99
CA HIS A 237 20.18 27.63 -5.11
C HIS A 237 20.21 27.08 -3.68
N PRO A 238 21.38 26.97 -3.02
CA PRO A 238 22.70 26.70 -3.61
C PRO A 238 22.77 25.29 -4.23
N VAL A 239 23.73 25.07 -5.14
CA VAL A 239 23.98 23.78 -5.80
C VAL A 239 25.42 23.34 -5.57
N THR A 240 25.61 22.12 -5.06
CA THR A 240 26.92 21.47 -4.96
C THR A 240 26.96 20.27 -5.90
N MET A 241 27.96 20.22 -6.79
CA MET A 241 28.09 19.18 -7.81
C MET A 241 29.48 18.58 -7.79
N SER A 242 29.56 17.25 -7.76
CA SER A 242 30.74 16.47 -8.19
C SER A 242 30.45 15.82 -9.55
N PRO A 243 31.43 15.25 -10.28
CA PRO A 243 31.47 15.25 -11.75
C PRO A 243 30.12 14.94 -12.44
N CYS A 244 29.61 15.93 -13.19
CA CYS A 244 28.37 15.85 -13.95
C CYS A 244 28.63 16.23 -15.42
N HIS A 245 28.14 15.43 -16.37
CA HIS A 245 28.32 15.73 -17.79
C HIS A 245 27.14 15.24 -18.66
N PRO A 246 26.59 16.09 -19.57
CA PRO A 246 26.66 17.56 -19.66
C PRO A 246 25.71 18.26 -18.67
N VAL A 247 25.92 19.56 -18.41
CA VAL A 247 25.06 20.38 -17.53
C VAL A 247 24.50 21.57 -18.30
N THR A 248 23.18 21.75 -18.25
CA THR A 248 22.46 22.92 -18.80
C THR A 248 21.87 23.74 -17.65
N LEU A 249 22.22 25.03 -17.62
CA LEU A 249 21.74 25.97 -16.60
C LEU A 249 20.86 27.03 -17.26
N SER A 250 19.65 27.21 -16.73
CA SER A 250 18.82 28.37 -17.01
C SER A 250 19.31 29.57 -16.16
N PRO A 251 19.12 30.82 -16.59
CA PRO A 251 19.56 31.99 -15.82
C PRO A 251 19.01 31.96 -14.39
N CYS A 252 19.91 32.04 -13.43
CA CYS A 252 19.59 32.24 -12.02
C CYS A 252 19.48 33.74 -11.74
N HIS A 253 18.34 34.22 -11.23
CA HIS A 253 18.28 35.59 -10.69
C HIS A 253 18.97 35.61 -9.33
N HIS A 254 19.95 36.51 -9.22
CA HIS A 254 20.86 36.70 -8.10
C HIS A 254 20.16 37.21 -6.84
#